data_AF-A0A2E9YPK9-F1
#
_entry.id   AF-A0A2E9YPK9-F1
#
_cell.length_a   1.000
_cell.length_b   1.000
_cell.length_c   1.000
_cell.angle_alpha   90.00
_cell.angle_beta   90.00
_cell.angle_gamma   90.00
#
_symmetry.space_group_name_H-M   'P 1'
#
loop_
_entity.id
_entity.type
_entity.pdbx_description
1 polymer ?
#
loop_
_entity_poly.entity_id
_entity_poly.type
_entity_poly.pdbx_seq_one_letter_code
_entity_poly.pdbx_strand_id
1 'polypeptide(L)'
;MALTPAVLEMGTGIDLHGQNATEAARRAVWNAVHQSSLMFLGVFGPDTSKNMIVDVTVGITRPDEVDEETVLSVLPHGKGRLTVVQGGLEIEGREGSGDFTLMANAAIVVKLDV
;
A
#
# COMPACT_ATOMS: atom_id res chain seq x y z
N MET A 1 23.16 8.65 6.69
CA MET A 1 23.02 8.22 8.10
C MET A 1 22.15 6.95 8.10
N ALA A 2 21.58 6.53 9.23
CA ALA A 2 20.67 5.37 9.26
C ALA A 2 19.24 5.83 8.95
N LEU A 3 18.52 5.06 8.13
CA LEU A 3 17.11 5.32 7.82
C LEU A 3 16.26 5.21 9.08
N THR A 4 15.60 6.29 9.47
CA THR A 4 14.76 6.36 10.67
C THR A 4 13.27 6.40 10.29
N PRO A 5 12.42 5.51 10.84
CA PRO A 5 10.97 5.57 10.64
C PRO A 5 10.39 6.89 11.15
N ALA A 6 9.64 7.58 10.31
CA ALA A 6 9.03 8.88 10.61
C ALA A 6 7.50 8.82 10.67
N VAL A 7 6.87 8.02 9.80
CA VAL A 7 5.41 7.93 9.68
C VAL A 7 5.01 6.48 9.42
N LEU A 8 3.89 6.07 10.02
CA LEU A 8 3.17 4.86 9.68
C LEU A 8 1.78 5.26 9.16
N GLU A 9 1.48 4.93 7.91
CA GLU A 9 0.18 5.13 7.27
C GLU A 9 -0.46 3.77 7.01
N MET A 10 -1.77 3.65 7.20
CA MET A 10 -2.49 2.40 7.02
C MET A 10 -3.73 2.62 6.17
N GLY A 11 -4.07 1.64 5.35
CA GLY A 11 -5.20 1.74 4.43
C GLY A 11 -5.83 0.39 4.13
N THR A 12 -7.05 0.43 3.61
CA THR A 12 -7.77 -0.77 3.15
C THR A 12 -8.26 -0.54 1.72
N GLY A 13 -8.18 -1.59 0.92
CA GLY A 13 -8.64 -1.61 -0.46
C GLY A 13 -9.51 -2.82 -0.71
N ILE A 14 -10.54 -2.66 -1.53
CA ILE A 14 -11.54 -3.70 -1.78
C ILE A 14 -11.72 -3.82 -3.28
N ASP A 15 -11.67 -5.04 -3.79
CA ASP A 15 -12.15 -5.40 -5.12
C ASP A 15 -13.40 -6.29 -4.99
N LEU A 16 -14.54 -5.78 -5.46
CA LEU A 16 -15.85 -6.37 -5.13
C LEU A 16 -16.20 -7.60 -5.96
N HIS A 17 -15.94 -7.53 -7.28
CA HIS A 17 -16.37 -8.56 -8.24
C HIS A 17 -15.28 -8.90 -9.28
N GLY A 18 -14.18 -8.13 -9.31
CA GLY A 18 -13.12 -8.31 -10.31
C GLY A 18 -12.23 -9.50 -10.01
N GLN A 19 -12.27 -10.01 -8.78
CA GLN A 19 -11.35 -11.01 -8.25
C GLN A 19 -9.88 -10.64 -8.51
N ASN A 20 -9.60 -9.35 -8.48
CA ASN A 20 -8.32 -8.78 -8.87
C ASN A 20 -7.54 -8.35 -7.62
N ALA A 21 -6.60 -9.22 -7.23
CA ALA A 21 -5.73 -9.00 -6.08
C ALA A 21 -4.89 -7.71 -6.21
N THR A 22 -4.42 -7.42 -7.42
CA THR A 22 -3.67 -6.19 -7.73
C THR A 22 -4.51 -4.94 -7.47
N GLU A 23 -5.76 -4.90 -7.94
CA GLU A 23 -6.63 -3.73 -7.72
C GLU A 23 -6.99 -3.53 -6.25
N ALA A 24 -7.26 -4.60 -5.51
CA ALA A 24 -7.47 -4.51 -4.06
C ALA A 24 -6.23 -3.94 -3.36
N ALA A 25 -5.03 -4.45 -3.68
CA ALA A 25 -3.76 -3.96 -3.14
C ALA A 25 -3.49 -2.49 -3.51
N ARG A 26 -3.66 -2.13 -4.79
CA ARG A 26 -3.49 -0.76 -5.30
C ARG A 26 -4.41 0.22 -4.58
N ARG A 27 -5.68 -0.16 -4.35
CA ARG A 27 -6.66 0.64 -3.60
C ARG A 27 -6.26 0.79 -2.14
N ALA A 28 -5.69 -0.24 -1.51
CA ALA A 28 -5.24 -0.18 -0.11
C ALA A 28 -4.09 0.82 0.06
N VAL A 29 -3.10 0.77 -0.84
CA VAL A 29 -1.98 1.71 -0.85
C VAL A 29 -2.47 3.13 -1.14
N TRP A 30 -3.37 3.29 -2.12
CA TRP A 30 -3.97 4.59 -2.44
C TRP A 30 -4.69 5.17 -1.23
N ASN A 31 -5.52 4.36 -0.57
CA ASN A 31 -6.25 4.76 0.61
C ASN A 31 -5.33 5.19 1.76
N ALA A 32 -4.20 4.51 1.97
CA ALA A 32 -3.23 4.85 3.00
C ALA A 32 -2.59 6.23 2.76
N VAL A 33 -2.04 6.47 1.56
CA VAL A 33 -1.27 7.70 1.28
C VAL A 33 -2.12 8.94 1.00
N HIS A 34 -3.43 8.80 0.83
CA HIS A 34 -4.36 9.92 0.53
C HIS A 34 -5.14 10.43 1.75
N GLN A 35 -4.90 9.88 2.94
CA GLN A 35 -5.55 10.35 4.17
C GLN A 35 -4.71 11.37 4.97
N SER A 36 -3.45 11.55 4.60
CA SER A 36 -2.52 12.42 5.31
C SER A 36 -1.80 13.38 4.35
N SER A 37 -1.17 14.41 4.92
CA SER A 37 -0.29 15.31 4.20
C SER A 37 1.00 15.50 4.98
N LEU A 38 2.13 15.08 4.40
CA LEU A 38 3.43 15.08 5.06
C LEU A 38 4.15 16.44 4.95
N MET A 39 3.45 17.52 5.31
CA MET A 39 3.97 18.90 5.20
C MET A 39 5.28 19.12 5.96
N PHE A 40 5.49 18.37 7.05
CA PHE A 40 6.69 18.47 7.89
C PHE A 40 7.98 18.09 7.16
N LEU A 41 7.92 17.36 6.04
CA LEU A 41 9.10 16.98 5.25
C LEU A 41 9.86 18.21 4.73
N GLY A 42 9.18 19.33 4.50
CA GLY A 42 9.79 20.59 4.07
C GLY A 42 10.78 21.17 5.09
N VAL A 43 10.67 20.81 6.37
CA VAL A 43 11.59 21.24 7.43
C VAL A 43 13.00 20.67 7.23
N PHE A 44 13.10 19.49 6.61
CA PHE A 44 14.37 18.80 6.38
C PHE A 44 15.01 19.11 5.01
N GLY A 45 14.35 19.93 4.18
CA GLY A 45 14.85 20.38 2.88
C GLY A 45 14.00 19.95 1.69
N PRO A 46 14.21 20.57 0.51
CA PRO A 46 13.33 20.44 -0.66
C PRO A 46 13.37 19.06 -1.33
N ASP A 47 14.41 18.26 -1.12
CA ASP A 47 14.55 16.93 -1.72
C ASP A 47 14.17 15.78 -0.77
N THR A 48 13.76 16.09 0.47
CA THR A 48 13.38 15.08 1.47
C THR A 48 12.29 14.14 0.96
N SER A 49 11.23 14.68 0.36
CA SER A 49 10.12 13.87 -0.18
C SER A 49 10.53 12.97 -1.34
N LYS A 50 11.51 13.39 -2.16
CA LYS A 50 12.03 12.58 -3.28
C LYS A 50 12.94 11.47 -2.80
N ASN A 51 13.70 11.71 -1.73
CA ASN A 51 14.75 10.80 -1.25
C ASN A 51 14.28 9.84 -0.16
N MET A 52 13.08 10.03 0.40
CA MET A 52 12.52 9.12 1.41
C MET A 52 12.37 7.69 0.88
N ILE A 53 12.53 6.72 1.78
CA ILE A 53 12.23 5.31 1.51
C ILE A 53 10.82 5.04 2.00
N VAL A 54 10.03 4.36 1.18
CA VAL A 54 8.64 4.00 1.49
C VAL A 54 8.53 2.49 1.49
N ASP A 55 8.57 1.89 2.68
CA ASP A 55 8.38 0.45 2.83
C ASP A 55 6.87 0.18 2.88
N VAL A 56 6.36 -0.49 1.85
CA VAL A 56 4.95 -0.83 1.67
C VAL A 56 4.76 -2.30 1.98
N THR A 57 3.95 -2.63 2.98
CA THR A 57 3.51 -4.00 3.24
C THR A 57 2.04 -4.13 2.91
N VAL A 58 1.66 -5.10 2.07
CA VAL A 58 0.26 -5.40 1.73
C VAL A 58 -0.08 -6.81 2.19
N GLY A 59 -1.12 -6.93 3.01
CA GLY A 59 -1.75 -8.20 3.38
C GLY A 59 -2.97 -8.47 2.51
N ILE A 60 -2.97 -9.59 1.77
CA ILE A 60 -4.07 -10.03 0.91
C ILE A 60 -4.12 -11.57 0.82
N THR A 61 -5.26 -12.14 0.46
CA THR A 61 -5.47 -13.60 0.40
C THR A 61 -4.76 -14.29 -0.76
N ARG A 62 -4.42 -13.54 -1.81
CA ARG A 62 -3.76 -14.02 -3.04
C ARG A 62 -2.48 -13.22 -3.32
N PRO A 63 -1.44 -13.34 -2.47
CA PRO A 63 -0.24 -12.49 -2.57
C PRO A 63 0.52 -12.67 -3.89
N ASP A 64 0.53 -13.88 -4.44
CA ASP A 64 1.25 -14.22 -5.68
C ASP A 64 0.61 -13.65 -6.96
N GLU A 65 -0.62 -13.12 -6.86
CA GLU A 65 -1.37 -12.50 -7.97
C GLU A 65 -1.21 -10.97 -8.02
N VAL A 66 -0.41 -10.38 -7.12
CA VAL A 66 -0.24 -8.93 -7.03
C VAL A 66 0.89 -8.45 -7.95
N ASP A 67 0.55 -7.53 -8.85
CA ASP A 67 1.52 -6.82 -9.70
C ASP A 67 2.19 -5.68 -8.92
N GLU A 68 3.47 -5.85 -8.64
CA GLU A 68 4.26 -4.91 -7.82
C GLU A 68 4.34 -3.52 -8.46
N GLU A 69 4.59 -3.44 -9.76
CA GLU A 69 4.76 -2.16 -10.47
C GLU A 69 3.46 -1.33 -10.42
N THR A 70 2.31 -1.98 -10.64
CA THR A 70 0.99 -1.34 -10.55
C THR A 70 0.72 -0.81 -9.15
N VAL A 71 1.04 -1.57 -8.10
CA VAL A 71 0.83 -1.13 -6.71
C VAL A 71 1.75 0.04 -6.35
N LEU A 72 3.04 -0.04 -6.71
CA LEU A 72 4.01 1.01 -6.40
C LEU A 72 3.79 2.30 -7.21
N SER A 73 3.16 2.22 -8.39
CA SER A 73 2.81 3.40 -9.21
C SER A 73 1.89 4.41 -8.50
N VAL A 74 1.23 3.98 -7.41
CA VAL A 74 0.35 4.82 -6.59
C VAL A 74 1.11 5.83 -5.74
N LEU A 75 2.38 5.55 -5.42
CA LEU A 75 3.16 6.42 -4.55
C LEU A 75 3.49 7.75 -5.28
N PRO A 76 3.12 8.91 -4.71
CA PRO A 76 3.36 10.19 -5.36
C PRO A 76 4.85 10.59 -5.34
N HIS A 77 5.58 10.15 -4.33
CA HIS A 77 6.98 10.51 -4.06
C HIS A 77 7.72 9.36 -3.37
N GLY A 78 9.06 9.50 -3.30
CA GLY A 78 9.93 8.56 -2.60
C GLY A 78 10.29 7.33 -3.43
N LYS A 79 11.03 6.42 -2.80
CA LYS A 79 11.46 5.14 -3.39
C LYS A 79 10.72 4.01 -2.69
N GLY A 80 9.74 3.44 -3.37
CA GLY A 80 8.91 2.35 -2.87
C GLY A 80 9.62 1.01 -2.83
N ARG A 81 9.31 0.20 -1.81
CA ARG A 81 9.63 -1.22 -1.71
C ARG A 81 8.38 -1.96 -1.28
N LEU A 82 7.91 -2.91 -2.09
CA LEU A 82 6.72 -3.67 -1.77
C LEU A 82 7.09 -5.00 -1.10
N THR A 83 6.31 -5.38 -0.10
CA THR A 83 6.27 -6.75 0.43
C THR A 83 4.81 -7.16 0.50
N VAL A 84 4.45 -8.22 -0.23
CA VAL A 84 3.09 -8.76 -0.23
C VAL A 84 3.09 -10.04 0.61
N VAL A 85 2.13 -10.14 1.53
CA VAL A 85 2.01 -11.27 2.45
C VAL A 85 0.59 -11.81 2.46
N GLN A 86 0.45 -13.08 2.83
CA GLN A 86 -0.85 -13.69 3.09
C GLN A 86 -1.57 -12.91 4.22
N GLY A 87 -2.80 -12.48 3.98
CA GLY A 87 -3.61 -11.73 4.94
C GLY A 87 -4.96 -11.31 4.35
N GLY A 88 -5.50 -10.18 4.80
CA GLY A 88 -6.73 -9.61 4.25
C GLY A 88 -7.98 -10.49 4.45
N LEU A 89 -8.94 -10.38 3.54
CA LEU A 89 -10.17 -11.17 3.54
C LEU A 89 -10.62 -11.47 2.11
N GLU A 90 -11.15 -12.66 1.90
CA GLU A 90 -11.80 -13.07 0.66
C GLU A 90 -13.09 -13.79 1.00
N ILE A 91 -14.21 -13.30 0.44
CA ILE A 91 -15.54 -13.86 0.70
C ILE A 91 -16.30 -14.04 -0.60
N GLU A 92 -17.05 -15.13 -0.68
CA GLU A 92 -18.02 -15.31 -1.74
C GLU A 92 -19.31 -14.56 -1.40
N GLY A 93 -19.82 -13.74 -2.31
CA GLY A 93 -21.03 -12.95 -2.04
C GLY A 93 -22.28 -13.80 -1.85
N ARG A 94 -22.33 -14.97 -2.48
CA ARG A 94 -23.37 -15.99 -2.31
C ARG A 94 -22.76 -17.37 -2.59
N GLU A 95 -23.03 -18.32 -1.71
CA GLU A 95 -22.53 -19.70 -1.87
C GLU A 95 -22.75 -20.25 -3.29
N GLY A 96 -21.66 -20.64 -3.94
CA GLY A 96 -21.64 -21.21 -5.28
C GLY A 96 -21.82 -20.21 -6.43
N SER A 97 -21.71 -18.90 -6.20
CA SER A 97 -21.72 -17.90 -7.28
C SER A 97 -20.41 -17.84 -8.06
N GLY A 98 -19.30 -18.22 -7.43
CA GLY A 98 -17.95 -17.96 -7.94
C GLY A 98 -17.58 -16.47 -7.97
N ASP A 99 -18.39 -15.60 -7.35
CA ASP A 99 -18.20 -14.15 -7.30
C ASP A 99 -17.63 -13.75 -5.93
N PHE A 100 -16.33 -13.45 -5.92
CA PHE A 100 -15.57 -13.19 -4.71
C PHE A 100 -15.19 -11.71 -4.57
N THR A 101 -15.41 -11.18 -3.36
CA THR A 101 -14.86 -9.90 -2.92
C THR A 101 -13.53 -10.14 -2.23
N LEU A 102 -12.49 -9.43 -2.67
CA LEU A 102 -11.15 -9.43 -2.08
C LEU A 102 -10.92 -8.12 -1.33
N MET A 103 -10.39 -8.21 -0.11
CA MET A 103 -10.00 -7.09 0.72
C MET A 103 -8.52 -7.18 1.06
N ALA A 104 -7.79 -6.09 0.80
CA ALA A 104 -6.40 -5.92 1.14
C ALA A 104 -6.23 -4.87 2.23
N ASN A 105 -5.25 -5.07 3.12
CA ASN A 105 -4.78 -4.05 4.03
C ASN A 105 -3.36 -3.64 3.66
N ALA A 106 -3.04 -2.35 3.73
CA ALA A 106 -1.71 -1.81 3.50
C ALA A 106 -1.18 -1.13 4.77
N ALA A 107 0.09 -1.35 5.08
CA ALA A 107 0.86 -0.62 6.08
C ALA A 107 2.09 -0.02 5.39
N ILE A 108 2.25 1.30 5.49
CA ILE A 108 3.27 2.07 4.78
C ILE A 108 4.14 2.77 5.82
N VAL A 109 5.42 2.44 5.83
CA VAL A 109 6.41 3.07 6.71
C VAL A 109 7.29 3.99 5.89
N VAL A 110 7.18 5.29 6.15
CA VAL A 110 8.08 6.29 5.56
C VAL A 110 9.32 6.42 6.42
N LYS A 111 10.50 6.26 5.82
CA LYS A 111 11.80 6.38 6.48
C LYS A 111 12.61 7.52 5.87
N LEU A 112 13.23 8.32 6.73
CA LEU A 112 14.04 9.48 6.36
C LEU A 112 15.51 9.23 6.68
N ASP A 113 16.40 9.81 5.89
CA ASP A 113 17.83 9.90 6.19
C ASP A 113 18.10 11.31 6.74
N VAL A 114 17.99 11.45 8.07
CA VAL A 114 18.07 12.73 8.81
C VAL A 114 18.92 12.59 10.06
#